data_AF-A0A9N9MWH1-F1
#
_entry.id   AF-A0A9N9MWH1-F1
#
_cell.length_a   1.000
_cell.length_b   1.000
_cell.length_c   1.000
_cell.angle_alpha   90.00
_cell.angle_beta   90.00
_cell.angle_gamma   90.00
#
_symmetry.space_group_name_H-M   'P 1'
#
loop_
_entity.id
_entity.type
_entity.pdbx_description
1 polymer ?
#
loop_
_entity_poly.entity_id
_entity_poly.type
_entity_poly.pdbx_seq_one_letter_code
_entity_poly.pdbx_strand_id
1 'polypeptide(L)'
;MWPEIRTAKNEKRRELVLGGSEISQRIEKDGFSATIYELTDLNYLSITDTSLSEISSDIAKLESLQTLILHSNKFRECNEAITKLSKLKILDLSRNSIERIPESIASLSQIITINISNNKLESFPTLSNNAKLTVVDLSCNALTTFPNLCNSDLVNLSELKLQGNHIDSIPSNINVLPSLKVMDVSNNKIKILPGELADCHKLKEINLKSNPISDRRLFKLIDQCRTKQIIDYVKQNCPRATKDANSNPKPGKKGAKTKQKSDDSESNEDELSYKYTITVKPANEDFKVVVENSTKTIREHIVCCLVNNIVFTEDTFKEFIKLQNKLHDGICEKRNAATIATHDYKKLDSSIIKYTTLPPSQLKLKPLYRATEMSGAELFARLQTEADNLRKEKKRNTYSGIHKYLYLVAGKPTFPCLVNEKGDVISFPPITNSDITKIEPTTTQIFIEVTSSLTQVVCKAALNEIIKELVNLLGTDLEVQQVRILDQEEKLRLVYPGKNDLKFGEHIPIKVTRIR
;
A
#
# COMPACT_ATOMS: atom_id res chain seq x y z
N MET A 1 -4.24 35.03 22.18
CA MET A 1 -3.06 34.46 21.48
C MET A 1 -2.68 33.17 22.18
N TRP A 2 -2.64 32.07 21.43
CA TRP A 2 -2.28 30.75 21.96
C TRP A 2 -0.83 30.72 22.49
N PRO A 3 -0.52 29.90 23.53
CA PRO A 3 0.80 29.85 24.14
C PRO A 3 1.93 29.54 23.14
N GLU A 4 1.70 28.62 22.22
CA GLU A 4 2.68 28.17 21.23
C GLU A 4 3.03 29.30 20.25
N ILE A 5 2.03 30.05 19.81
CA ILE A 5 2.19 31.24 18.94
C ILE A 5 2.94 32.34 19.69
N ARG A 6 2.60 32.58 20.96
CA ARG A 6 3.26 33.59 21.79
C ARG A 6 4.74 33.27 21.96
N THR A 7 5.07 32.02 22.27
CA THR A 7 6.45 31.55 22.42
C THR A 7 7.21 31.69 21.10
N ALA A 8 6.62 31.26 19.98
CA ALA A 8 7.23 31.42 18.67
C ALA A 8 7.52 32.89 18.33
N LYS A 9 6.61 33.81 18.68
CA LYS A 9 6.78 35.25 18.51
C LYS A 9 7.92 35.80 19.36
N ASN A 10 7.92 35.50 20.66
CA ASN A 10 8.89 36.02 21.62
C ASN A 10 10.31 35.54 21.32
N GLU A 11 10.45 34.28 20.92
CA GLU A 11 11.73 33.65 20.62
C GLU A 11 12.17 33.81 19.16
N LYS A 12 11.37 34.50 18.32
CA LYS A 12 11.63 34.69 16.88
C LYS A 12 11.86 33.36 16.14
N ARG A 13 11.06 32.34 16.47
CA ARG A 13 11.17 31.02 15.85
C ARG A 13 10.81 31.10 14.36
N ARG A 14 11.50 30.29 13.56
CA ARG A 14 11.27 30.15 12.11
C ARG A 14 10.39 28.94 11.77
N GLU A 15 9.97 28.20 12.79
CA GLU A 15 9.22 26.96 12.64
C GLU A 15 8.08 26.94 13.66
N LEU A 16 6.92 26.49 13.22
CA LEU A 16 5.76 26.30 14.08
C LEU A 16 5.04 25.02 13.69
N VAL A 17 4.83 24.15 14.68
CA VAL A 17 4.10 22.89 14.55
C VAL A 17 2.92 22.96 15.49
N LEU A 18 1.72 22.76 14.97
CA LEU A 18 0.48 22.65 15.70
C LEU A 18 -0.20 21.36 15.25
N GLY A 19 -0.66 20.53 16.18
CA GLY A 19 -1.37 19.33 15.76
C GLY A 19 -1.82 18.45 16.91
N GLY A 20 -2.58 17.43 16.55
CA GLY A 20 -3.15 16.47 17.48
C GLY A 20 -4.46 16.93 18.12
N SER A 21 -5.00 16.04 18.96
CA SER A 21 -6.35 16.15 19.51
C SER A 21 -6.57 17.41 20.35
N GLU A 22 -5.58 17.85 21.12
CA GLU A 22 -5.69 19.04 21.97
C GLU A 22 -5.88 20.31 21.12
N ILE A 23 -5.04 20.49 20.09
CA ILE A 23 -5.17 21.61 19.17
C ILE A 23 -6.49 21.53 18.41
N SER A 24 -6.90 20.34 17.96
CA SER A 24 -8.19 20.15 17.29
C SER A 24 -9.37 20.59 18.17
N GLN A 25 -9.40 20.18 19.45
CA GLN A 25 -10.44 20.55 20.39
C GLN A 25 -10.45 22.07 20.65
N ARG A 26 -9.27 22.69 20.75
CA ARG A 26 -9.13 24.13 20.91
C ARG A 26 -9.68 24.90 19.71
N ILE A 27 -9.45 24.40 18.49
CA ILE A 27 -10.01 24.98 17.26
C ILE A 27 -11.53 24.87 17.24
N GLU A 28 -12.08 23.72 17.61
CA GLU A 28 -13.54 23.51 17.64
C GLU A 28 -14.22 24.40 18.67
N LYS A 29 -13.56 24.68 19.81
CA LYS A 29 -14.12 25.48 20.89
C LYS A 29 -13.95 27.00 20.69
N ASP A 30 -12.73 27.44 20.39
CA ASP A 30 -12.33 28.85 20.44
C ASP A 30 -12.06 29.44 19.05
N GLY A 31 -12.13 28.63 17.99
CA GLY A 31 -11.74 29.00 16.64
C GLY A 31 -10.23 28.99 16.41
N PHE A 32 -9.81 29.14 15.15
CA PHE A 32 -8.40 29.19 14.80
C PHE A 32 -7.81 30.59 15.05
N SER A 33 -6.67 30.65 15.74
CA SER A 33 -6.06 31.92 16.14
C SER A 33 -5.37 32.64 14.97
N ALA A 34 -6.02 33.65 14.41
CA ALA A 34 -5.49 34.47 13.31
C ALA A 34 -4.14 35.14 13.60
N THR A 35 -3.77 35.28 14.89
CA THR A 35 -2.46 35.82 15.30
C THR A 35 -1.26 35.02 14.77
N ILE A 36 -1.45 33.78 14.31
CA ILE A 36 -0.37 33.00 13.66
C ILE A 36 0.18 33.70 12.42
N TYR A 37 -0.67 34.45 11.69
CA TYR A 37 -0.31 35.14 10.47
C TYR A 37 0.53 36.40 10.72
N GLU A 38 0.73 36.79 11.98
CA GLU A 38 1.69 37.84 12.38
C GLU A 38 3.15 37.33 12.36
N LEU A 39 3.36 36.00 12.33
CA LEU A 39 4.69 35.38 12.31
C LEU A 39 5.28 35.33 10.89
N THR A 40 5.40 36.50 10.24
CA THR A 40 5.83 36.64 8.82
C THR A 40 7.20 36.05 8.50
N ASP A 41 8.00 35.84 9.54
CA ASP A 41 9.34 35.28 9.51
C ASP A 41 9.38 33.74 9.46
N LEU A 42 8.24 33.04 9.53
CA LEU A 42 8.20 31.58 9.47
C LEU A 42 8.70 31.03 8.13
N ASN A 43 9.56 30.01 8.21
CA ASN A 43 10.01 29.20 7.08
C ASN A 43 9.25 27.87 7.01
N TYR A 44 8.78 27.36 8.15
CA TYR A 44 8.09 26.08 8.26
C TYR A 44 6.81 26.25 9.09
N LEU A 45 5.69 25.80 8.54
CA LEU A 45 4.41 25.75 9.23
C LEU A 45 3.79 24.38 9.01
N SER A 46 3.52 23.67 10.11
CA SER A 46 2.78 22.42 10.11
C SER A 46 1.54 22.56 10.98
N ILE A 47 0.37 22.30 10.41
CA ILE A 47 -0.91 22.21 11.13
C ILE A 47 -1.59 20.90 10.75
N THR A 48 -1.49 19.87 11.58
CA THR A 48 -1.87 18.49 11.21
C THR A 48 -2.77 17.83 12.22
N ASP A 49 -3.62 16.91 11.74
CA ASP A 49 -4.54 16.14 12.58
C ASP A 49 -5.49 17.05 13.40
N THR A 50 -6.06 18.06 12.74
CA THR A 50 -6.98 19.02 13.37
C THR A 50 -8.31 19.13 12.64
N SER A 51 -9.22 19.93 13.18
CA SER A 51 -10.57 20.16 12.67
C SER A 51 -10.68 21.30 11.65
N LEU A 52 -9.56 21.89 11.20
CA LEU A 52 -9.57 23.00 10.25
C LEU A 52 -10.26 22.63 8.95
N SER A 53 -11.22 23.45 8.54
CA SER A 53 -12.01 23.28 7.32
C SER A 53 -11.64 24.27 6.21
N GLU A 54 -10.96 25.37 6.55
CA GLU A 54 -10.68 26.47 5.63
C GLU A 54 -9.27 27.01 5.80
N ILE A 55 -8.62 27.30 4.69
CA ILE A 55 -7.31 27.94 4.65
C ILE A 55 -7.57 29.45 4.64
N SER A 56 -7.23 30.18 5.71
CA SER A 56 -7.45 31.63 5.73
C SER A 56 -6.65 32.34 4.62
N SER A 57 -7.22 33.39 4.04
CA SER A 57 -6.51 34.25 3.08
C SER A 57 -5.26 34.92 3.68
N ASP A 58 -5.22 35.06 5.00
CA ASP A 58 -4.10 35.64 5.72
C ASP A 58 -2.83 34.76 5.70
N ILE A 59 -2.92 33.51 5.23
CA ILE A 59 -1.73 32.66 4.98
C ILE A 59 -0.75 33.37 4.04
N ALA A 60 -1.24 34.22 3.13
CA ALA A 60 -0.43 35.00 2.20
C ALA A 60 0.56 35.96 2.89
N LYS A 61 0.32 36.34 4.17
CA LYS A 61 1.23 37.19 4.95
C LYS A 61 2.53 36.46 5.34
N LEU A 62 2.57 35.14 5.28
CA LEU A 62 3.74 34.33 5.61
C LEU A 62 4.72 34.25 4.42
N GLU A 63 5.19 35.41 3.94
CA GLU A 63 5.98 35.53 2.70
C GLU A 63 7.33 34.77 2.73
N SER A 64 7.83 34.44 3.93
CA SER A 64 9.07 33.68 4.11
C SER A 64 8.88 32.16 4.05
N LEU A 65 7.64 31.67 3.98
CA LEU A 65 7.33 30.26 4.13
C LEU A 65 7.91 29.42 2.98
N GLN A 66 8.63 28.37 3.36
CA GLN A 66 9.26 27.40 2.44
C GLN A 66 8.58 26.03 2.50
N THR A 67 8.03 25.67 3.66
CA THR A 67 7.35 24.39 3.86
C THR A 67 6.01 24.63 4.54
N LEU A 68 4.94 24.19 3.88
CA LEU A 68 3.57 24.23 4.40
C LEU A 68 3.01 22.82 4.44
N ILE A 69 2.73 22.33 5.65
CA ILE A 69 2.16 21.00 5.90
C ILE A 69 0.80 21.17 6.55
N LEU A 70 -0.23 20.70 5.86
CA LEU A 70 -1.63 20.86 6.22
C LEU A 70 -2.39 19.53 6.10
N HIS A 71 -1.69 18.41 6.24
CA HIS A 71 -2.29 17.09 6.08
C HIS A 71 -3.24 16.72 7.22
N SER A 72 -4.15 15.76 6.98
CA SER A 72 -5.10 15.26 7.98
C SER A 72 -5.99 16.36 8.60
N ASN A 73 -6.52 17.27 7.78
CA ASN A 73 -7.52 18.25 8.22
C ASN A 73 -8.85 18.01 7.47
N LYS A 74 -9.74 19.00 7.44
CA LYS A 74 -11.07 18.94 6.82
C LYS A 74 -11.19 19.92 5.63
N PHE A 75 -10.08 20.31 4.99
CA PHE A 75 -10.11 21.26 3.88
C PHE A 75 -10.88 20.69 2.68
N ARG A 76 -11.79 21.50 2.12
CA ARG A 76 -12.54 21.17 0.89
C ARG A 76 -11.99 21.82 -0.36
N GLU A 77 -11.23 22.90 -0.19
CA GLU A 77 -10.61 23.65 -1.28
C GLU A 77 -9.22 24.14 -0.87
N CYS A 78 -8.33 24.20 -1.86
CA CYS A 78 -7.11 25.00 -1.76
C CYS A 78 -7.43 26.38 -2.33
N ASN A 79 -7.33 27.45 -1.55
CA ASN A 79 -7.64 28.78 -2.03
C ASN A 79 -6.43 29.47 -2.69
N GLU A 80 -6.69 30.57 -3.40
CA GLU A 80 -5.64 31.29 -4.13
C GLU A 80 -4.58 31.93 -3.23
N ALA A 81 -4.83 32.09 -1.93
CA ALA A 81 -3.90 32.74 -1.01
C ALA A 81 -2.57 31.96 -0.87
N ILE A 82 -2.60 30.62 -0.99
CA ILE A 82 -1.38 29.79 -1.01
C ILE A 82 -0.45 30.18 -2.16
N THR A 83 -1.00 30.64 -3.28
CA THR A 83 -0.23 30.98 -4.49
C THR A 83 0.62 32.26 -4.32
N LYS A 84 0.41 33.02 -3.24
CA LYS A 84 1.23 34.19 -2.89
C LYS A 84 2.52 33.82 -2.15
N LEU A 85 2.67 32.57 -1.72
CA LEU A 85 3.85 32.07 -1.01
C LEU A 85 5.01 31.79 -1.99
N SER A 86 5.60 32.86 -2.53
CA SER A 86 6.61 32.79 -3.61
C SER A 86 7.86 31.95 -3.30
N LYS A 87 8.18 31.73 -2.01
CA LYS A 87 9.33 30.94 -1.53
C LYS A 87 8.99 29.48 -1.23
N LEU A 88 7.73 29.07 -1.42
CA LEU A 88 7.26 27.74 -1.05
C LEU A 88 7.94 26.67 -1.91
N LYS A 89 8.55 25.69 -1.23
CA LYS A 89 9.26 24.53 -1.79
C LYS A 89 8.49 23.23 -1.58
N ILE A 90 7.79 23.09 -0.46
CA ILE A 90 7.05 21.88 -0.10
C ILE A 90 5.63 22.29 0.28
N LEU A 91 4.66 21.67 -0.39
CA LEU A 91 3.24 21.79 -0.07
C LEU A 91 2.66 20.39 0.16
N ASP A 92 2.18 20.15 1.38
CA ASP A 92 1.46 18.93 1.73
C ASP A 92 0.03 19.27 2.17
N LEU A 93 -0.93 18.81 1.38
CA LEU A 93 -2.38 18.94 1.59
C LEU A 93 -3.04 17.55 1.67
N SER A 94 -2.28 16.49 1.91
CA SER A 94 -2.77 15.12 1.87
C SER A 94 -3.81 14.82 2.96
N ARG A 95 -4.65 13.79 2.74
CA ARG A 95 -5.67 13.34 3.71
C ARG A 95 -6.63 14.46 4.14
N ASN A 96 -7.12 15.21 3.17
CA ASN A 96 -8.17 16.20 3.35
C ASN A 96 -9.43 15.77 2.57
N SER A 97 -10.31 16.70 2.24
CA SER A 97 -11.45 16.48 1.35
C SER A 97 -11.42 17.46 0.17
N ILE A 98 -10.22 17.79 -0.33
CA ILE A 98 -10.04 18.81 -1.36
C ILE A 98 -10.58 18.32 -2.70
N GLU A 99 -11.49 19.12 -3.27
CA GLU A 99 -12.13 18.83 -4.56
C GLU A 99 -11.48 19.63 -5.71
N ARG A 100 -10.89 20.79 -5.41
CA ARG A 100 -10.30 21.69 -6.40
C ARG A 100 -8.98 22.31 -5.94
N ILE A 101 -8.04 22.43 -6.88
CA ILE A 101 -6.80 23.21 -6.76
C ILE A 101 -6.87 24.36 -7.78
N PRO A 102 -6.49 25.59 -7.42
CA PRO A 102 -6.57 26.73 -8.31
C PRO A 102 -5.48 26.65 -9.38
N GLU A 103 -5.78 27.08 -10.62
CA GLU A 103 -4.80 27.12 -11.72
C GLU A 103 -3.59 28.00 -11.39
N SER A 104 -3.79 29.02 -10.56
CA SER A 104 -2.73 29.90 -10.06
C SER A 104 -1.68 29.17 -9.20
N ILE A 105 -1.88 27.91 -8.81
CA ILE A 105 -0.85 27.09 -8.14
C ILE A 105 0.45 26.99 -8.97
N ALA A 106 0.36 27.11 -10.29
CA ALA A 106 1.49 27.14 -11.20
C ALA A 106 2.43 28.35 -10.96
N SER A 107 1.99 29.40 -10.24
CA SER A 107 2.81 30.56 -9.91
C SER A 107 3.94 30.26 -8.92
N LEU A 108 3.87 29.13 -8.20
CA LEU A 108 4.83 28.73 -7.17
C LEU A 108 6.15 28.24 -7.78
N SER A 109 6.93 29.17 -8.35
CA SER A 109 8.17 28.87 -9.09
C SER A 109 9.26 28.13 -8.29
N GLN A 110 9.20 28.17 -6.96
CA GLN A 110 10.17 27.50 -6.07
C GLN A 110 9.73 26.10 -5.64
N ILE A 111 8.54 25.65 -6.02
CA ILE A 111 7.99 24.38 -5.56
C ILE A 111 8.82 23.19 -6.06
N ILE A 112 9.09 22.26 -5.14
CA ILE A 112 9.88 21.04 -5.34
C ILE A 112 8.97 19.83 -5.15
N THR A 113 8.13 19.83 -4.11
CA THR A 113 7.26 18.72 -3.76
C THR A 113 5.83 19.19 -3.58
N ILE A 114 4.90 18.53 -4.26
CA ILE A 114 3.45 18.69 -4.06
C ILE A 114 2.87 17.33 -3.67
N ASN A 115 2.27 17.26 -2.48
CA ASN A 115 1.53 16.09 -2.01
C ASN A 115 0.08 16.48 -1.75
N ILE A 116 -0.85 15.95 -2.56
CA ILE A 116 -2.30 16.12 -2.41
C ILE A 116 -2.97 14.75 -2.45
N SER A 117 -2.26 13.71 -1.97
CA SER A 117 -2.80 12.36 -1.90
C SER A 117 -3.98 12.25 -0.92
N ASN A 118 -4.84 11.25 -1.11
CA ASN A 118 -6.01 11.01 -0.25
C ASN A 118 -6.94 12.23 -0.16
N ASN A 119 -7.39 12.72 -1.31
CA ASN A 119 -8.35 13.82 -1.45
C ASN A 119 -9.47 13.40 -2.43
N LYS A 120 -10.21 14.36 -2.98
CA LYS A 120 -11.35 14.13 -3.88
C LYS A 120 -11.18 14.86 -5.22
N LEU A 121 -9.94 15.06 -5.67
CA LEU A 121 -9.67 15.79 -6.92
C LEU A 121 -10.17 15.00 -8.12
N GLU A 122 -10.97 15.63 -8.98
CA GLU A 122 -11.38 15.09 -10.28
C GLU A 122 -10.44 15.54 -11.41
N SER A 123 -9.76 16.68 -11.21
CA SER A 123 -8.76 17.23 -12.13
C SER A 123 -7.61 17.87 -11.35
N PHE A 124 -6.46 18.04 -12.00
CA PHE A 124 -5.32 18.76 -11.45
C PHE A 124 -4.78 19.78 -12.46
N PRO A 125 -4.49 21.03 -12.04
CA PRO A 125 -4.06 22.09 -12.94
C PRO A 125 -2.69 21.82 -13.57
N THR A 126 -2.39 22.58 -14.61
CA THR A 126 -1.12 22.46 -15.35
C THR A 126 0.02 23.15 -14.60
N LEU A 127 1.19 22.53 -14.48
CA LEU A 127 2.34 23.07 -13.74
C LEU A 127 3.49 23.56 -14.64
N SER A 128 3.18 24.22 -15.76
CA SER A 128 4.17 24.56 -16.80
C SER A 128 5.35 25.41 -16.30
N ASN A 129 5.19 26.20 -15.25
CA ASN A 129 6.24 27.11 -14.76
C ASN A 129 7.06 26.54 -13.59
N ASN A 130 6.83 25.29 -13.19
CA ASN A 130 7.42 24.71 -11.99
C ASN A 130 8.66 23.86 -12.32
N ALA A 131 9.67 24.46 -12.96
CA ALA A 131 10.89 23.76 -13.40
C ALA A 131 11.67 23.07 -12.27
N LYS A 132 11.47 23.46 -11.00
CA LYS A 132 12.10 22.86 -9.81
C LYS A 132 11.34 21.67 -9.23
N LEU A 133 10.13 21.39 -9.72
CA LEU A 133 9.28 20.32 -9.24
C LEU A 133 9.93 18.95 -9.49
N THR A 134 10.05 18.14 -8.46
CA THR A 134 10.69 16.81 -8.51
C THR A 134 9.72 15.69 -8.19
N VAL A 135 8.74 15.94 -7.33
CA VAL A 135 7.78 14.95 -6.82
C VAL A 135 6.37 15.53 -6.85
N VAL A 136 5.47 14.77 -7.48
CA VAL A 136 4.02 15.02 -7.44
C VAL A 136 3.33 13.74 -6.98
N ASP A 137 2.59 13.85 -5.88
CA ASP A 137 1.75 12.77 -5.35
C ASP A 137 0.27 13.19 -5.35
N LEU A 138 -0.51 12.58 -6.23
CA LEU A 138 -1.96 12.74 -6.36
C LEU A 138 -2.67 11.40 -6.13
N SER A 139 -2.04 10.47 -5.43
CA SER A 139 -2.59 9.13 -5.18
C SER A 139 -3.89 9.18 -4.37
N CYS A 140 -4.78 8.22 -4.55
CA CYS A 140 -6.06 8.12 -3.86
C CYS A 140 -6.92 9.40 -4.01
N ASN A 141 -7.15 9.83 -5.25
CA ASN A 141 -8.07 10.89 -5.63
C ASN A 141 -9.15 10.32 -6.58
N ALA A 142 -9.92 11.18 -7.25
CA ALA A 142 -10.96 10.81 -8.20
C ALA A 142 -10.60 11.21 -9.65
N LEU A 143 -9.30 11.33 -9.99
CA LEU A 143 -8.86 11.79 -11.31
C LEU A 143 -9.33 10.80 -12.39
N THR A 144 -10.13 11.26 -13.34
CA THR A 144 -10.64 10.43 -14.46
C THR A 144 -9.71 10.45 -15.67
N THR A 145 -8.94 11.53 -15.82
CA THR A 145 -7.94 11.71 -16.88
C THR A 145 -6.55 11.87 -16.30
N PHE A 146 -5.52 11.54 -17.07
CA PHE A 146 -4.14 11.82 -16.67
C PHE A 146 -3.96 13.34 -16.45
N PRO A 147 -3.36 13.78 -15.33
CA PRO A 147 -3.19 15.21 -15.06
C PRO A 147 -2.26 15.84 -16.10
N ASN A 148 -2.47 17.11 -16.44
CA ASN A 148 -1.69 17.80 -17.47
C ASN A 148 -0.26 18.15 -16.98
N LEU A 149 0.54 17.10 -16.77
CA LEU A 149 1.92 17.16 -16.28
C LEU A 149 2.91 16.69 -17.34
N CYS A 150 2.46 16.23 -18.51
CA CYS A 150 3.36 15.86 -19.61
C CYS A 150 3.85 17.12 -20.34
N ASN A 151 4.68 17.91 -19.67
CA ASN A 151 5.26 19.16 -20.17
C ASN A 151 6.81 19.10 -20.09
N SER A 152 7.49 19.52 -21.16
CA SER A 152 8.95 19.61 -21.24
C SER A 152 9.59 20.57 -20.23
N ASP A 153 8.85 21.56 -19.74
CA ASP A 153 9.33 22.54 -18.75
C ASP A 153 9.54 21.92 -17.36
N LEU A 154 8.90 20.78 -17.08
CA LEU A 154 9.08 19.99 -15.86
C LEU A 154 10.38 19.16 -15.90
N VAL A 155 11.49 19.86 -16.14
CA VAL A 155 12.82 19.26 -16.39
C VAL A 155 13.35 18.40 -15.25
N ASN A 156 12.87 18.63 -14.02
CA ASN A 156 13.30 17.93 -12.81
C ASN A 156 12.28 16.91 -12.28
N LEU A 157 11.07 16.81 -12.88
CA LEU A 157 10.04 15.90 -12.39
C LEU A 157 10.54 14.46 -12.52
N SER A 158 10.65 13.78 -11.38
CA SER A 158 11.30 12.48 -11.27
C SER A 158 10.41 11.40 -10.68
N GLU A 159 9.43 11.80 -9.86
CA GLU A 159 8.45 10.89 -9.28
C GLU A 159 7.04 11.43 -9.52
N LEU A 160 6.20 10.59 -10.14
CA LEU A 160 4.80 10.88 -10.38
C LEU A 160 3.96 9.73 -9.82
N LYS A 161 3.17 10.02 -8.78
CA LYS A 161 2.32 9.04 -8.10
C LYS A 161 0.86 9.39 -8.30
N LEU A 162 0.15 8.49 -8.96
CA LEU A 162 -1.25 8.60 -9.38
C LEU A 162 -2.04 7.35 -9.00
N GLN A 163 -1.53 6.55 -8.07
CA GLN A 163 -2.14 5.31 -7.62
C GLN A 163 -3.59 5.55 -7.16
N GLY A 164 -4.51 4.64 -7.42
CA GLY A 164 -5.84 4.67 -6.80
C GLY A 164 -6.70 5.84 -7.28
N ASN A 165 -6.67 6.12 -8.57
CA ASN A 165 -7.52 7.10 -9.24
C ASN A 165 -8.47 6.38 -10.22
N HIS A 166 -9.09 7.12 -11.14
CA HIS A 166 -9.98 6.61 -12.18
C HIS A 166 -9.42 6.86 -13.59
N ILE A 167 -8.09 7.00 -13.72
CA ILE A 167 -7.42 7.36 -14.97
C ILE A 167 -7.59 6.24 -15.99
N ASP A 168 -8.13 6.56 -17.16
CA ASP A 168 -8.42 5.58 -18.22
C ASP A 168 -7.29 5.39 -19.24
N SER A 169 -6.35 6.34 -19.31
CA SER A 169 -5.31 6.39 -20.33
C SER A 169 -4.08 7.15 -19.85
N ILE A 170 -2.91 6.75 -20.36
CA ILE A 170 -1.66 7.51 -20.25
C ILE A 170 -1.48 8.23 -21.59
N PRO A 171 -1.15 9.54 -21.60
CA PRO A 171 -1.05 10.28 -22.85
C PRO A 171 0.21 9.88 -23.63
N SER A 172 0.16 9.97 -24.96
CA SER A 172 1.26 9.59 -25.85
C SER A 172 2.48 10.50 -25.72
N ASN A 173 2.33 11.72 -25.20
CA ASN A 173 3.44 12.63 -24.94
C ASN A 173 4.11 12.43 -23.57
N ILE A 174 3.88 11.31 -22.87
CA ILE A 174 4.53 11.01 -21.56
C ILE A 174 6.07 11.03 -21.65
N ASN A 175 6.63 10.74 -22.82
CA ASN A 175 8.06 10.75 -23.10
C ASN A 175 8.71 12.13 -23.08
N VAL A 176 7.94 13.23 -23.05
CA VAL A 176 8.50 14.59 -22.94
C VAL A 176 9.09 14.89 -21.57
N LEU A 177 8.80 14.07 -20.55
CA LEU A 177 9.35 14.23 -19.20
C LEU A 177 10.80 13.71 -19.12
N PRO A 178 11.82 14.58 -19.12
CA PRO A 178 13.21 14.18 -19.35
C PRO A 178 13.87 13.54 -18.12
N SER A 179 13.23 13.62 -16.96
CA SER A 179 13.78 13.21 -15.66
C SER A 179 12.93 12.17 -14.92
N LEU A 180 11.83 11.70 -15.51
CA LEU A 180 10.91 10.75 -14.88
C LEU A 180 11.63 9.42 -14.58
N LYS A 181 11.67 9.03 -13.31
CA LYS A 181 12.32 7.81 -12.81
C LYS A 181 11.33 6.82 -12.22
N VAL A 182 10.31 7.32 -11.53
CA VAL A 182 9.30 6.53 -10.84
C VAL A 182 7.92 7.00 -11.29
N MET A 183 7.11 6.06 -11.73
CA MET A 183 5.72 6.31 -12.11
C MET A 183 4.82 5.25 -11.49
N ASP A 184 3.95 5.65 -10.58
CA ASP A 184 2.92 4.77 -10.04
C ASP A 184 1.55 5.19 -10.58
N VAL A 185 0.96 4.33 -11.40
CA VAL A 185 -0.41 4.47 -11.93
C VAL A 185 -1.23 3.23 -11.61
N SER A 186 -0.85 2.49 -10.56
CA SER A 186 -1.56 1.29 -10.14
C SER A 186 -2.96 1.61 -9.64
N ASN A 187 -3.87 0.64 -9.69
CA ASN A 187 -5.26 0.80 -9.27
C ASN A 187 -5.97 1.97 -9.99
N ASN A 188 -5.92 1.94 -11.33
CA ASN A 188 -6.60 2.88 -12.22
C ASN A 188 -7.47 2.11 -13.24
N LYS A 189 -7.92 2.76 -14.31
CA LYS A 189 -8.76 2.19 -15.36
C LYS A 189 -8.04 2.08 -16.71
N ILE A 190 -6.71 2.02 -16.69
CA ILE A 190 -5.88 2.00 -17.90
C ILE A 190 -6.05 0.68 -18.64
N LYS A 191 -6.46 0.76 -19.91
CA LYS A 191 -6.65 -0.42 -20.78
C LYS A 191 -5.47 -0.68 -21.72
N ILE A 192 -4.86 0.39 -22.23
CA ILE A 192 -3.81 0.35 -23.25
C ILE A 192 -2.69 1.30 -22.80
N LEU A 193 -1.44 0.91 -23.05
CA LEU A 193 -0.27 1.77 -22.83
C LEU A 193 0.19 2.39 -24.14
N PRO A 194 0.60 3.67 -24.15
CA PRO A 194 1.24 4.28 -25.30
C PRO A 194 2.65 3.68 -25.48
N GLY A 195 3.04 3.37 -26.72
CA GLY A 195 4.38 2.87 -27.03
C GLY A 195 5.48 3.89 -26.71
N GLU A 196 5.14 5.18 -26.67
CA GLU A 196 6.01 6.29 -26.24
C GLU A 196 6.47 6.16 -24.78
N LEU A 197 5.75 5.42 -23.94
CA LEU A 197 6.18 5.13 -22.57
C LEU A 197 7.55 4.42 -22.53
N ALA A 198 7.90 3.67 -23.59
CA ALA A 198 9.21 3.05 -23.71
C ALA A 198 10.35 4.04 -24.05
N ASP A 199 10.01 5.26 -24.48
CA ASP A 199 10.97 6.33 -24.75
C ASP A 199 11.25 7.19 -23.51
N CYS A 200 10.63 6.91 -22.35
CA CYS A 200 11.00 7.52 -21.07
C CYS A 200 12.35 6.94 -20.58
N HIS A 201 13.46 7.42 -21.14
CA HIS A 201 14.79 6.80 -20.99
C HIS A 201 15.32 6.70 -19.54
N LYS A 202 14.81 7.53 -18.62
CA LYS A 202 15.22 7.50 -17.20
C LYS A 202 14.26 6.72 -16.30
N LEU A 203 13.18 6.16 -16.86
CA LEU A 203 12.17 5.43 -16.10
C LEU A 203 12.76 4.11 -15.58
N LYS A 204 12.87 4.00 -14.26
CA LYS A 204 13.43 2.84 -13.54
C LYS A 204 12.37 1.98 -12.91
N GLU A 205 11.29 2.61 -12.48
CA GLU A 205 10.20 1.97 -11.76
C GLU A 205 8.87 2.42 -12.36
N ILE A 206 8.07 1.44 -12.78
CA ILE A 206 6.71 1.66 -13.21
C ILE A 206 5.80 0.65 -12.52
N ASN A 207 4.77 1.16 -11.85
CA ASN A 207 3.75 0.34 -11.24
C ASN A 207 2.43 0.51 -11.99
N LEU A 208 2.02 -0.56 -12.67
CA LEU A 208 0.81 -0.63 -13.50
C LEU A 208 -0.22 -1.62 -12.94
N LYS A 209 0.03 -2.19 -11.75
CA LYS A 209 -0.81 -3.23 -11.16
C LYS A 209 -2.25 -2.77 -11.00
N SER A 210 -3.18 -3.71 -10.99
CA SER A 210 -4.59 -3.42 -10.78
C SER A 210 -5.17 -2.43 -11.80
N ASN A 211 -4.73 -2.51 -13.06
CA ASN A 211 -5.35 -1.85 -14.20
C ASN A 211 -5.98 -2.91 -15.13
N PRO A 212 -7.11 -2.61 -15.79
CA PRO A 212 -7.78 -3.51 -16.73
C PRO A 212 -7.06 -3.56 -18.10
N ILE A 213 -5.76 -3.91 -18.10
CA ILE A 213 -4.93 -3.96 -19.31
C ILE A 213 -5.47 -5.01 -20.27
N SER A 214 -5.83 -4.59 -21.49
CA SER A 214 -6.48 -5.45 -22.49
C SER A 214 -5.53 -6.51 -23.07
N ASP A 215 -4.23 -6.20 -23.13
CA ASP A 215 -3.21 -7.17 -23.53
C ASP A 215 -2.90 -8.15 -22.39
N ARG A 216 -3.35 -9.40 -22.55
CA ARG A 216 -3.19 -10.48 -21.57
C ARG A 216 -1.72 -10.83 -21.27
N ARG A 217 -0.82 -10.69 -22.23
CA ARG A 217 0.62 -10.98 -22.03
C ARG A 217 1.27 -9.86 -21.24
N LEU A 218 0.99 -8.61 -21.60
CA LEU A 218 1.43 -7.45 -20.84
C LEU A 218 0.90 -7.47 -19.40
N PHE A 219 -0.38 -7.81 -19.21
CA PHE A 219 -1.00 -7.97 -17.90
C PHE A 219 -0.21 -8.96 -17.01
N LYS A 220 0.14 -10.14 -17.54
CA LYS A 220 0.96 -11.12 -16.81
C LYS A 220 2.37 -10.62 -16.49
N LEU A 221 2.98 -9.82 -17.38
CA LEU A 221 4.30 -9.21 -17.14
C LEU A 221 4.25 -8.18 -16.01
N ILE A 222 3.16 -7.40 -15.93
CA ILE A 222 2.93 -6.40 -14.89
C ILE A 222 2.87 -7.06 -13.51
N ASP A 223 2.14 -8.17 -13.36
CA ASP A 223 2.02 -8.89 -12.08
C ASP A 223 3.37 -9.46 -11.57
N GLN A 224 4.30 -9.72 -12.48
CA GLN A 224 5.66 -10.20 -12.15
C GLN A 224 6.61 -9.07 -11.73
N CYS A 225 6.19 -7.79 -11.78
CA CYS A 225 6.91 -6.61 -11.28
C CYS A 225 8.27 -6.34 -11.93
N ARG A 226 8.45 -6.67 -13.21
CA ARG A 226 9.73 -6.50 -13.91
C ARG A 226 9.68 -5.29 -14.84
N THR A 227 9.94 -4.09 -14.31
CA THR A 227 9.92 -2.82 -15.07
C THR A 227 10.60 -2.92 -16.42
N LYS A 228 11.84 -3.46 -16.48
CA LYS A 228 12.58 -3.61 -17.73
C LYS A 228 11.84 -4.45 -18.77
N GLN A 229 11.25 -5.59 -18.36
CA GLN A 229 10.53 -6.47 -19.28
C GLN A 229 9.22 -5.84 -19.76
N ILE A 230 8.55 -5.07 -18.90
CA ILE A 230 7.35 -4.30 -19.27
C ILE A 230 7.73 -3.27 -20.34
N ILE A 231 8.79 -2.49 -20.11
CA ILE A 231 9.25 -1.48 -21.06
C ILE A 231 9.70 -2.09 -22.39
N ASP A 232 10.46 -3.20 -22.34
CA ASP A 232 10.87 -3.94 -23.55
C ASP A 232 9.65 -4.46 -24.33
N TYR A 233 8.61 -4.93 -23.64
CA TYR A 233 7.37 -5.38 -24.26
C TYR A 233 6.58 -4.22 -24.89
N VAL A 234 6.43 -3.11 -24.16
CA VAL A 234 5.75 -1.89 -24.64
C VAL A 234 6.42 -1.38 -25.92
N LYS A 235 7.76 -1.34 -25.94
CA LYS A 235 8.54 -0.92 -27.10
C LYS A 235 8.23 -1.69 -28.38
N GLN A 236 7.92 -2.98 -28.26
CA GLN A 236 7.72 -3.90 -29.38
C GLN A 236 6.25 -4.05 -29.79
N ASN A 237 5.30 -3.91 -28.84
CA ASN A 237 3.92 -4.39 -29.04
C ASN A 237 2.84 -3.34 -28.77
N CYS A 238 3.15 -2.21 -28.12
CA CYS A 238 2.15 -1.17 -27.83
C CYS A 238 2.00 -0.17 -28.98
N PRO A 239 0.78 0.36 -29.22
CA PRO A 239 0.53 1.32 -30.28
C PRO A 239 1.27 2.63 -30.01
N ARG A 240 1.84 3.21 -31.07
CA ARG A 240 2.44 4.55 -31.05
C ARG A 240 1.55 5.50 -31.83
N ALA A 241 1.48 6.76 -31.41
CA ALA A 241 0.79 7.78 -32.16
C ALA A 241 1.45 7.93 -33.55
N THR A 242 0.69 7.72 -34.62
CA THR A 242 1.16 7.95 -35.99
C THR A 242 1.40 9.44 -36.18
N LYS A 243 2.65 9.84 -36.37
CA LYS A 243 3.00 11.15 -36.91
C LYS A 243 2.62 11.16 -38.39
N ASP A 244 1.36 11.42 -38.72
CA ASP A 244 0.90 11.93 -40.02
C ASP A 244 -0.64 11.98 -40.06
N ALA A 245 -1.21 13.09 -39.61
CA ALA A 245 -2.56 13.50 -39.98
C ALA A 245 -2.46 14.48 -41.15
N ASN A 246 -2.09 13.97 -42.35
CA ASN A 246 -2.31 14.65 -43.62
C ASN A 246 -2.06 13.69 -44.81
N SER A 247 -3.01 12.79 -45.08
CA SER A 247 -3.29 12.39 -46.46
C SER A 247 -4.68 11.75 -46.59
N ASN A 248 -5.43 12.26 -47.57
CA ASN A 248 -6.76 11.79 -47.96
C ASN A 248 -6.77 10.29 -48.34
N PRO A 249 -7.87 9.56 -48.08
CA PRO A 249 -7.98 8.16 -48.48
C PRO A 249 -8.41 8.04 -49.95
N LYS A 250 -7.74 7.17 -50.72
CA LYS A 250 -8.24 6.66 -52.00
C LYS A 250 -7.90 5.16 -52.18
N PRO A 251 -8.66 4.43 -53.01
CA PRO A 251 -9.30 3.17 -52.60
C PRO A 251 -8.85 1.91 -53.37
N GLY A 252 -9.22 0.74 -52.85
CA GLY A 252 -9.21 -0.56 -53.54
C GLY A 252 -8.11 -1.51 -53.04
N LYS A 253 -8.30 -2.82 -52.86
CA LYS A 253 -9.28 -3.73 -53.45
C LYS A 253 -9.66 -4.87 -52.49
N LYS A 254 -10.94 -5.21 -52.61
CA LYS A 254 -11.69 -6.40 -52.20
C LYS A 254 -10.88 -7.71 -52.12
N GLY A 255 -11.11 -8.42 -51.02
CA GLY A 255 -11.13 -9.89 -50.95
C GLY A 255 -12.30 -10.30 -50.05
N ALA A 256 -13.50 -10.37 -50.63
CA ALA A 256 -14.71 -10.76 -49.94
C ALA A 256 -14.75 -12.28 -49.71
N LYS A 257 -15.20 -12.69 -48.51
CA LYS A 257 -16.19 -13.77 -48.38
C LYS A 257 -17.00 -13.57 -47.10
N THR A 258 -18.13 -12.92 -47.29
CA THR A 258 -19.28 -12.88 -46.39
C THR A 258 -19.94 -14.26 -46.30
N LYS A 259 -20.33 -14.66 -45.10
CA LYS A 259 -21.64 -15.28 -44.86
C LYS A 259 -22.26 -14.66 -43.59
N GLN A 260 -23.16 -13.72 -43.86
CA GLN A 260 -24.33 -13.31 -43.08
C GLN A 260 -25.11 -14.53 -42.53
N LYS A 261 -25.98 -14.46 -41.53
CA LYS A 261 -26.38 -13.51 -40.47
C LYS A 261 -27.56 -14.22 -39.79
N SER A 262 -27.75 -14.06 -38.49
CA SER A 262 -29.11 -13.87 -37.93
C SER A 262 -28.98 -13.31 -36.53
N ASP A 263 -29.38 -12.06 -36.40
CA ASP A 263 -29.82 -11.45 -35.15
C ASP A 263 -31.04 -12.23 -34.63
N ASP A 264 -31.09 -12.52 -33.33
CA ASP A 264 -32.18 -12.00 -32.51
C ASP A 264 -31.80 -12.01 -31.03
N SER A 265 -32.32 -10.98 -30.36
CA SER A 265 -32.18 -10.59 -28.97
C SER A 265 -32.47 -11.69 -27.97
N GLU A 266 -31.68 -11.76 -26.90
CA GLU A 266 -32.19 -11.68 -25.52
C GLU A 266 -31.02 -11.62 -24.53
N SER A 267 -31.22 -10.80 -23.50
CA SER A 267 -30.37 -10.65 -22.33
C SER A 267 -29.96 -12.00 -21.74
N ASN A 268 -28.68 -12.33 -21.81
CA ASN A 268 -28.09 -13.35 -20.96
C ASN A 268 -26.93 -12.73 -20.21
N GLU A 269 -27.05 -12.73 -18.89
CA GLU A 269 -25.97 -12.49 -17.96
C GLU A 269 -24.75 -13.31 -18.40
N ASP A 270 -23.63 -12.65 -18.67
CA ASP A 270 -22.37 -13.32 -18.98
C ASP A 270 -22.04 -14.30 -17.84
N GLU A 271 -22.20 -15.60 -18.08
CA GLU A 271 -21.66 -16.65 -17.22
C GLU A 271 -20.14 -16.48 -17.19
N LEU A 272 -19.65 -15.78 -16.16
CA LEU A 272 -18.24 -15.78 -15.81
C LEU A 272 -17.77 -17.24 -15.65
N SER A 273 -16.92 -17.71 -16.56
CA SER A 273 -16.30 -19.03 -16.43
C SER A 273 -15.26 -19.00 -15.31
N TYR A 274 -15.69 -19.21 -14.08
CA TYR A 274 -14.79 -19.35 -12.94
C TYR A 274 -13.98 -20.65 -13.09
N LYS A 275 -12.66 -20.56 -12.90
CA LYS A 275 -11.74 -21.70 -13.01
C LYS A 275 -11.61 -22.47 -11.68
N TYR A 276 -11.69 -21.75 -10.57
CA TYR A 276 -11.54 -22.31 -9.22
C TYR A 276 -12.62 -21.75 -8.29
N THR A 277 -12.87 -22.46 -7.19
CA THR A 277 -13.81 -22.06 -6.13
C THR A 277 -13.10 -21.97 -4.79
N ILE A 278 -13.28 -20.85 -4.08
CA ILE A 278 -13.02 -20.76 -2.64
C ILE A 278 -14.33 -20.95 -1.91
N THR A 279 -14.39 -21.97 -1.08
CA THR A 279 -15.53 -22.25 -0.23
C THR A 279 -15.27 -21.73 1.17
N VAL A 280 -16.00 -20.69 1.58
CA VAL A 280 -15.91 -20.13 2.93
C VAL A 280 -16.76 -20.93 3.90
N LYS A 281 -16.13 -21.53 4.91
CA LYS A 281 -16.81 -22.20 6.03
C LYS A 281 -16.95 -21.28 7.25
N PRO A 282 -18.08 -21.35 7.97
CA PRO A 282 -18.26 -20.63 9.22
C PRO A 282 -17.20 -21.04 10.24
N ALA A 283 -16.97 -20.18 11.23
CA ALA A 283 -15.99 -20.47 12.27
C ALA A 283 -16.47 -21.64 13.12
N ASN A 284 -15.55 -22.53 13.49
CA ASN A 284 -15.83 -23.56 14.48
C ASN A 284 -15.78 -22.94 15.89
N GLU A 285 -16.55 -23.49 16.82
CA GLU A 285 -16.44 -23.15 18.24
C GLU A 285 -15.17 -23.71 18.88
N ASP A 286 -14.64 -24.81 18.34
CA ASP A 286 -13.48 -25.51 18.89
C ASP A 286 -12.13 -24.81 18.66
N PHE A 287 -12.06 -23.79 17.78
CA PHE A 287 -10.80 -23.09 17.52
C PHE A 287 -10.96 -21.57 17.53
N LYS A 288 -10.22 -20.90 18.43
CA LYS A 288 -10.31 -19.45 18.62
C LYS A 288 -8.95 -18.80 18.92
N VAL A 289 -8.83 -17.52 18.56
CA VAL A 289 -7.68 -16.68 18.91
C VAL A 289 -8.13 -15.65 19.95
N VAL A 290 -7.41 -15.55 21.06
CA VAL A 290 -7.69 -14.59 22.15
C VAL A 290 -6.60 -13.52 22.17
N VAL A 291 -6.98 -12.25 22.05
CA VAL A 291 -6.06 -11.11 21.97
C VAL A 291 -5.97 -10.39 23.31
N GLU A 292 -4.75 -10.27 23.82
CA GLU A 292 -4.47 -9.54 25.05
C GLU A 292 -4.29 -8.04 24.82
N ASN A 293 -4.74 -7.21 25.79
CA ASN A 293 -4.64 -5.75 25.69
C ASN A 293 -3.18 -5.25 25.63
N SER A 294 -2.22 -6.06 26.09
CA SER A 294 -0.78 -5.79 25.99
C SER A 294 -0.31 -5.60 24.54
N THR A 295 -1.01 -6.17 23.56
CA THR A 295 -0.67 -6.03 22.13
C THR A 295 -0.95 -4.65 21.56
N LYS A 296 -1.89 -3.88 22.13
CA LYS A 296 -2.36 -2.59 21.59
C LYS A 296 -1.24 -1.56 21.39
N THR A 297 -0.29 -1.53 22.32
CA THR A 297 0.80 -0.54 22.31
C THR A 297 1.98 -0.93 21.43
N ILE A 298 2.04 -2.18 20.95
CA ILE A 298 3.20 -2.73 20.25
C ILE A 298 2.86 -3.16 18.81
N ARG A 299 1.76 -3.91 18.64
CA ARG A 299 1.27 -4.46 17.37
C ARG A 299 -0.18 -4.93 17.57
N GLU A 300 -1.12 -4.01 17.45
CA GLU A 300 -2.52 -4.22 17.87
C GLU A 300 -3.29 -5.22 17.02
N HIS A 301 -3.10 -5.20 15.70
CA HIS A 301 -4.04 -5.82 14.78
C HIS A 301 -3.62 -7.24 14.41
N ILE A 302 -4.60 -8.14 14.44
CA ILE A 302 -4.45 -9.52 13.97
C ILE A 302 -5.70 -9.95 13.20
N VAL A 303 -5.51 -10.68 12.11
CA VAL A 303 -6.56 -11.44 11.42
C VAL A 303 -6.04 -12.83 11.13
N CYS A 304 -6.93 -13.83 11.14
CA CYS A 304 -6.56 -15.23 11.00
C CYS A 304 -7.56 -15.97 10.11
N CYS A 305 -7.12 -17.07 9.51
CA CYS A 305 -7.99 -18.05 8.87
C CYS A 305 -7.37 -19.45 8.91
N LEU A 306 -8.21 -20.47 8.71
CA LEU A 306 -7.77 -21.83 8.43
C LEU A 306 -7.97 -22.12 6.96
N VAL A 307 -6.97 -22.72 6.31
CA VAL A 307 -7.10 -23.20 4.93
C VAL A 307 -6.96 -24.71 4.95
N ASN A 308 -8.02 -25.39 4.50
CA ASN A 308 -8.15 -26.83 4.51
C ASN A 308 -7.90 -27.43 3.13
N ASN A 309 -7.68 -28.75 3.09
CA ASN A 309 -7.52 -29.55 1.87
C ASN A 309 -6.33 -29.13 1.00
N ILE A 310 -5.23 -28.71 1.63
CA ILE A 310 -4.01 -28.37 0.93
C ILE A 310 -3.25 -29.65 0.57
N VAL A 311 -2.79 -29.74 -0.68
CA VAL A 311 -1.94 -30.82 -1.15
C VAL A 311 -0.74 -30.20 -1.83
N PHE A 312 0.43 -30.30 -1.20
CA PHE A 312 1.67 -29.86 -1.80
C PHE A 312 2.36 -30.97 -2.57
N THR A 313 2.88 -30.62 -3.74
CA THR A 313 4.02 -31.28 -4.36
C THR A 313 5.32 -30.62 -3.88
N GLU A 314 6.46 -31.28 -4.05
CA GLU A 314 7.78 -30.68 -3.74
C GLU A 314 7.99 -29.31 -4.41
N ASP A 315 7.54 -29.15 -5.66
CA ASP A 315 7.69 -27.91 -6.40
C ASP A 315 6.71 -26.82 -5.92
N THR A 316 5.44 -27.16 -5.72
CA THR A 316 4.44 -26.20 -5.21
C THR A 316 4.75 -25.80 -3.77
N PHE A 317 5.35 -26.67 -2.96
CA PHE A 317 5.83 -26.33 -1.62
C PHE A 317 6.98 -25.30 -1.67
N LYS A 318 7.99 -25.51 -2.53
CA LYS A 318 9.08 -24.54 -2.72
C LYS A 318 8.56 -23.19 -3.21
N GLU A 319 7.62 -23.21 -4.16
CA GLU A 319 6.97 -22.00 -4.65
C GLU A 319 6.09 -21.33 -3.59
N PHE A 320 5.46 -22.10 -2.69
CA PHE A 320 4.72 -21.57 -1.54
C PHE A 320 5.64 -20.80 -0.59
N ILE A 321 6.82 -21.33 -0.28
CA ILE A 321 7.81 -20.62 0.55
C ILE A 321 8.30 -19.34 -0.15
N LYS A 322 8.52 -19.37 -1.47
CA LYS A 322 8.87 -18.18 -2.26
C LYS A 322 7.74 -17.14 -2.29
N LEU A 323 6.49 -17.60 -2.40
CA LEU A 323 5.30 -16.77 -2.40
C LEU A 323 5.19 -15.98 -1.09
N GLN A 324 5.40 -16.62 0.07
CA GLN A 324 5.38 -15.91 1.36
C GLN A 324 6.41 -14.77 1.39
N ASN A 325 7.64 -15.00 0.90
CA ASN A 325 8.66 -13.96 0.81
C ASN A 325 8.25 -12.83 -0.15
N LYS A 326 7.67 -13.17 -1.32
CA LYS A 326 7.16 -12.19 -2.30
C LYS A 326 6.06 -11.31 -1.69
N LEU A 327 5.14 -11.90 -0.93
CA LEU A 327 4.07 -11.15 -0.25
C LEU A 327 4.62 -10.26 0.86
N HIS A 328 5.60 -10.75 1.62
CA HIS A 328 6.31 -9.92 2.62
C HIS A 328 7.01 -8.72 2.00
N ASP A 329 7.68 -8.88 0.86
CA ASP A 329 8.36 -7.78 0.16
C ASP A 329 7.39 -6.82 -0.53
N GLY A 330 6.23 -7.31 -0.99
CA GLY A 330 5.20 -6.55 -1.72
C GLY A 330 4.13 -5.94 -0.79
N ILE A 331 2.98 -6.61 -0.67
CA ILE A 331 1.78 -6.10 0.02
C ILE A 331 2.00 -5.82 1.52
N CYS A 332 2.98 -6.48 2.12
CA CYS A 332 3.38 -6.29 3.52
C CYS A 332 4.43 -5.18 3.72
N GLU A 333 4.86 -4.50 2.66
CA GLU A 333 5.89 -3.45 2.67
C GLU A 333 7.16 -3.86 3.43
N LYS A 334 7.77 -4.99 3.06
CA LYS A 334 8.95 -5.54 3.75
C LYS A 334 8.68 -5.73 5.26
N ARG A 335 7.52 -6.31 5.58
CA ARG A 335 6.98 -6.53 6.94
C ARG A 335 6.68 -5.27 7.78
N ASN A 336 6.88 -4.07 7.25
CA ASN A 336 6.51 -2.83 7.94
C ASN A 336 4.99 -2.73 8.11
N ALA A 337 4.26 -2.99 7.04
CA ALA A 337 2.81 -2.85 7.02
C ALA A 337 2.11 -4.06 7.66
N ALA A 338 2.53 -5.29 7.35
CA ALA A 338 1.97 -6.51 7.94
C ALA A 338 2.96 -7.68 7.92
N THR A 339 2.74 -8.65 8.80
CA THR A 339 3.52 -9.90 8.83
C THR A 339 2.57 -11.06 8.68
N ILE A 340 2.74 -11.81 7.60
CA ILE A 340 2.07 -13.10 7.39
C ILE A 340 2.89 -14.20 8.03
N ALA A 341 2.26 -15.06 8.82
CA ALA A 341 2.86 -16.28 9.35
C ALA A 341 1.92 -17.46 9.09
N THR A 342 2.51 -18.59 8.73
CA THR A 342 1.77 -19.80 8.33
C THR A 342 2.25 -20.98 9.18
N HIS A 343 1.30 -21.74 9.70
CA HIS A 343 1.51 -22.81 10.67
C HIS A 343 0.84 -24.09 10.19
N ASP A 344 1.48 -25.23 10.41
CA ASP A 344 0.81 -26.53 10.26
C ASP A 344 -0.22 -26.68 11.38
N TYR A 345 -1.50 -26.68 11.02
CA TYR A 345 -2.60 -26.70 11.98
C TYR A 345 -2.57 -27.96 12.85
N LYS A 346 -2.19 -29.12 12.28
CA LYS A 346 -2.15 -30.38 13.03
C LYS A 346 -1.08 -30.35 14.12
N LYS A 347 -0.03 -29.55 13.93
CA LYS A 347 1.07 -29.41 14.90
C LYS A 347 0.80 -28.34 15.96
N LEU A 348 -0.24 -27.52 15.83
CA LEU A 348 -0.62 -26.57 16.87
C LEU A 348 -1.05 -27.29 18.15
N ASP A 349 -1.79 -28.40 18.00
CA ASP A 349 -2.29 -29.24 19.09
C ASP A 349 -2.93 -28.38 20.22
N SER A 350 -3.77 -27.43 19.82
CA SER A 350 -4.42 -26.46 20.70
C SER A 350 -5.69 -25.91 20.06
N SER A 351 -6.71 -25.75 20.90
CA SER A 351 -8.02 -25.17 20.58
C SER A 351 -8.02 -23.65 20.74
N ILE A 352 -7.11 -23.12 21.57
CA ILE A 352 -7.00 -21.69 21.84
C ILE A 352 -5.58 -21.21 21.55
N ILE A 353 -5.46 -20.17 20.72
CA ILE A 353 -4.20 -19.46 20.52
C ILE A 353 -4.29 -18.08 21.17
N LYS A 354 -3.34 -17.75 22.04
CA LYS A 354 -3.27 -16.45 22.70
C LYS A 354 -2.31 -15.53 21.96
N TYR A 355 -2.79 -14.38 21.51
CA TYR A 355 -1.96 -13.29 20.98
C TYR A 355 -1.65 -12.29 22.09
N THR A 356 -0.39 -12.22 22.53
CA THR A 356 0.06 -11.41 23.67
C THR A 356 1.43 -10.79 23.41
N THR A 357 2.00 -10.11 24.40
CA THR A 357 3.39 -9.67 24.41
C THR A 357 4.13 -10.22 25.62
N LEU A 358 5.36 -10.71 25.42
CA LEU A 358 6.23 -11.19 26.49
C LEU A 358 7.53 -10.36 26.55
N PRO A 359 8.13 -10.16 27.74
CA PRO A 359 9.49 -9.65 27.85
C PRO A 359 10.48 -10.48 27.03
N PRO A 360 11.54 -9.89 26.44
CA PRO A 360 12.51 -10.60 25.60
C PRO A 360 13.14 -11.84 26.25
N SER A 361 13.34 -11.84 27.58
CA SER A 361 13.89 -12.97 28.34
C SER A 361 12.89 -14.10 28.58
N GLN A 362 11.59 -13.81 28.53
CA GLN A 362 10.51 -14.76 28.81
C GLN A 362 9.92 -15.39 27.55
N LEU A 363 10.05 -14.72 26.39
CA LEU A 363 9.66 -15.28 25.10
C LEU A 363 10.62 -16.40 24.72
N LYS A 364 10.26 -17.67 24.97
CA LYS A 364 11.05 -18.84 24.59
C LYS A 364 10.45 -19.51 23.36
N LEU A 365 11.24 -19.70 22.32
CA LEU A 365 10.82 -20.43 21.12
C LEU A 365 11.98 -21.23 20.54
N LYS A 366 11.66 -22.29 19.78
CA LYS A 366 12.60 -22.95 18.87
C LYS A 366 12.47 -22.30 17.49
N PRO A 367 13.33 -21.35 17.09
CA PRO A 367 13.14 -20.61 15.85
C PRO A 367 13.23 -21.54 14.64
N LEU A 368 12.47 -21.26 13.58
CA LEU A 368 12.54 -22.01 12.33
C LEU A 368 13.99 -22.23 11.87
N TYR A 369 14.28 -23.48 11.48
CA TYR A 369 15.59 -23.91 10.99
C TYR A 369 16.74 -23.78 12.00
N ARG A 370 16.44 -23.65 13.30
CA ARG A 370 17.43 -23.70 14.38
C ARG A 370 17.23 -24.93 15.26
N ALA A 371 18.34 -25.51 15.71
CA ALA A 371 18.33 -26.76 16.46
C ALA A 371 17.86 -26.59 17.92
N THR A 372 18.17 -25.46 18.55
CA THR A 372 17.94 -25.24 19.98
C THR A 372 16.86 -24.20 20.24
N GLU A 373 16.10 -24.40 21.31
CA GLU A 373 15.29 -23.35 21.92
C GLU A 373 16.18 -22.20 22.39
N MET A 374 15.64 -20.98 22.33
CA MET A 374 16.28 -19.78 22.86
C MET A 374 15.25 -18.73 23.25
N SER A 375 15.65 -17.80 24.10
CA SER A 375 14.85 -16.62 24.41
C SER A 375 14.82 -15.64 23.23
N GLY A 376 13.82 -14.76 23.21
CA GLY A 376 13.70 -13.67 22.25
C GLY A 376 14.91 -12.73 22.31
N ALA A 377 15.45 -12.50 23.51
CA ALA A 377 16.67 -11.72 23.72
C ALA A 377 17.90 -12.38 23.06
N GLU A 378 18.12 -13.67 23.31
CA GLU A 378 19.24 -14.42 22.71
C GLU A 378 19.10 -14.50 21.18
N LEU A 379 17.89 -14.77 20.69
CA LEU A 379 17.60 -14.81 19.26
C LEU A 379 17.90 -13.44 18.61
N PHE A 380 17.43 -12.36 19.22
CA PHE A 380 17.64 -11.01 18.71
C PHE A 380 19.13 -10.66 18.66
N ALA A 381 19.88 -10.92 19.74
CA ALA A 381 21.31 -10.68 19.82
C ALA A 381 22.10 -11.50 18.78
N ARG A 382 21.75 -12.78 18.61
CA ARG A 382 22.36 -13.64 17.58
C ARG A 382 22.09 -13.13 16.17
N LEU A 383 20.85 -12.81 15.85
CA LEU A 383 20.48 -12.25 14.55
C LEU A 383 21.19 -10.93 14.27
N GLN A 384 21.37 -10.08 15.28
CA GLN A 384 22.12 -8.83 15.12
C GLN A 384 23.60 -9.09 14.82
N THR A 385 24.20 -10.07 15.51
CA THR A 385 25.59 -10.51 15.25
C THR A 385 25.74 -11.13 13.85
N GLU A 386 24.81 -12.00 13.44
CA GLU A 386 24.76 -12.59 12.09
C GLU A 386 24.64 -11.50 11.02
N ALA A 387 23.79 -10.50 11.24
CA ALA A 387 23.59 -9.37 10.35
C ALA A 387 24.88 -8.55 10.17
N ASP A 388 25.59 -8.26 11.25
CA ASP A 388 26.84 -7.48 11.22
C ASP A 388 28.00 -8.27 10.60
N ASN A 389 28.08 -9.58 10.83
CA ASN A 389 29.06 -10.44 10.19
C ASN A 389 28.84 -10.51 8.67
N LEU A 390 27.59 -10.70 8.23
CA LEU A 390 27.23 -10.68 6.80
C LEU A 390 27.53 -9.32 6.15
N ARG A 391 27.31 -8.22 6.88
CA ARG A 391 27.63 -6.87 6.42
C ARG A 391 29.14 -6.71 6.20
N LYS A 392 29.95 -7.18 7.14
CA LYS A 392 31.43 -7.17 7.07
C LYS A 392 31.94 -8.04 5.91
N GLU A 393 31.44 -9.26 5.79
CA GLU A 393 31.85 -10.23 4.76
C GLU A 393 31.51 -9.75 3.35
N LYS A 394 30.26 -9.30 3.12
CA LYS A 394 29.78 -8.91 1.78
C LYS A 394 30.15 -7.49 1.38
N LYS A 395 30.76 -6.70 2.27
CA LYS A 395 31.05 -5.26 2.09
C LYS A 395 29.84 -4.46 1.58
N ARG A 396 28.63 -4.87 1.96
CA ARG A 396 27.36 -4.24 1.56
C ARG A 396 26.72 -3.59 2.78
N ASN A 397 26.18 -2.38 2.61
CA ASN A 397 25.43 -1.69 3.67
C ASN A 397 23.97 -2.17 3.81
N THR A 398 23.55 -3.19 3.06
CA THR A 398 22.17 -3.67 3.03
C THR A 398 22.05 -5.08 3.61
N TYR A 399 21.16 -5.23 4.59
CA TYR A 399 20.86 -6.51 5.24
C TYR A 399 20.02 -7.42 4.32
N SER A 400 20.20 -8.73 4.43
CA SER A 400 19.45 -9.74 3.67
C SER A 400 18.73 -10.74 4.57
N GLY A 401 17.60 -11.27 4.11
CA GLY A 401 16.77 -12.20 4.87
C GLY A 401 16.09 -11.55 6.07
N ILE A 402 15.98 -12.31 7.16
CA ILE A 402 15.29 -11.90 8.39
C ILE A 402 15.95 -10.71 9.11
N HIS A 403 17.26 -10.53 8.91
CA HIS A 403 18.06 -9.43 9.48
C HIS A 403 17.52 -8.04 9.12
N LYS A 404 16.87 -7.93 7.95
CA LYS A 404 16.23 -6.70 7.50
C LYS A 404 15.20 -6.17 8.48
N TYR A 405 14.58 -7.04 9.27
CA TYR A 405 13.37 -6.71 10.04
C TYR A 405 13.63 -6.52 11.53
N LEU A 406 14.88 -6.67 11.99
CA LEU A 406 15.23 -6.56 13.40
C LEU A 406 14.91 -5.18 13.98
N TYR A 407 15.02 -4.11 13.19
CA TYR A 407 14.70 -2.76 13.64
C TYR A 407 13.23 -2.59 14.07
N LEU A 408 12.31 -3.45 13.60
CA LEU A 408 10.88 -3.38 13.94
C LEU A 408 10.58 -3.73 15.40
N VAL A 409 11.50 -4.44 16.06
CA VAL A 409 11.39 -4.84 17.47
C VAL A 409 12.53 -4.30 18.34
N ALA A 410 13.54 -3.66 17.73
CA ALA A 410 14.66 -3.09 18.45
C ALA A 410 14.19 -2.05 19.50
N GLY A 411 14.68 -2.19 20.73
CA GLY A 411 14.38 -1.25 21.83
C GLY A 411 12.98 -1.36 22.44
N LYS A 412 12.15 -2.32 22.01
CA LYS A 412 10.82 -2.52 22.60
C LYS A 412 10.90 -3.28 23.95
N PRO A 413 10.13 -2.87 24.97
CA PRO A 413 10.17 -3.49 26.30
C PRO A 413 9.57 -4.91 26.32
N THR A 414 8.62 -5.18 25.42
CA THR A 414 8.01 -6.49 25.21
C THR A 414 7.90 -6.79 23.72
N PHE A 415 7.85 -8.07 23.39
CA PHE A 415 7.76 -8.59 22.03
C PHE A 415 6.41 -9.27 21.80
N PRO A 416 5.72 -9.00 20.68
CA PRO A 416 4.46 -9.65 20.39
C PRO A 416 4.71 -11.11 20.00
N CYS A 417 3.85 -12.00 20.48
CA CYS A 417 3.96 -13.44 20.22
C CYS A 417 2.60 -14.10 20.24
N LEU A 418 2.50 -15.23 19.54
CA LEU A 418 1.38 -16.14 19.69
C LEU A 418 1.82 -17.35 20.49
N VAL A 419 0.99 -17.72 21.46
CA VAL A 419 1.24 -18.78 22.44
C VAL A 419 0.10 -19.78 22.37
N ASN A 420 0.42 -21.07 22.37
CA ASN A 420 -0.58 -22.13 22.40
C ASN A 420 -1.08 -22.37 23.85
N GLU A 421 -2.00 -23.31 24.05
CA GLU A 421 -2.55 -23.60 25.40
C GLU A 421 -1.50 -24.18 26.36
N LYS A 422 -0.46 -24.80 25.81
CA LYS A 422 0.65 -25.38 26.58
C LYS A 422 1.67 -24.34 27.05
N GLY A 423 1.56 -23.10 26.56
CA GLY A 423 2.51 -22.02 26.86
C GLY A 423 3.68 -21.94 25.87
N ASP A 424 3.70 -22.74 24.81
CA ASP A 424 4.73 -22.69 23.79
C ASP A 424 4.51 -21.50 22.86
N VAL A 425 5.57 -20.74 22.58
CA VAL A 425 5.52 -19.66 21.58
C VAL A 425 5.57 -20.28 20.18
N ILE A 426 4.48 -20.14 19.43
CA ILE A 426 4.36 -20.66 18.05
C ILE A 426 4.81 -19.63 17.00
N SER A 427 4.73 -18.34 17.33
CA SER A 427 5.04 -17.24 16.43
C SER A 427 5.64 -16.06 17.20
N PHE A 428 6.67 -15.44 16.63
CA PHE A 428 7.27 -14.19 17.10
C PHE A 428 7.26 -13.15 15.95
N PRO A 429 6.12 -12.50 15.68
CA PRO A 429 6.04 -11.45 14.67
C PRO A 429 6.85 -10.20 15.06
N PRO A 430 7.46 -9.47 14.11
CA PRO A 430 7.55 -9.74 12.68
C PRO A 430 8.75 -10.62 12.30
N ILE A 431 9.39 -11.30 13.26
CA ILE A 431 10.69 -11.95 13.11
C ILE A 431 10.54 -13.34 12.49
N THR A 432 10.04 -14.33 13.24
CA THR A 432 10.02 -15.74 12.79
C THR A 432 8.94 -16.56 13.48
N ASN A 433 8.56 -17.67 12.87
CA ASN A 433 7.76 -18.72 13.50
C ASN A 433 8.66 -19.68 14.29
N SER A 434 8.01 -20.49 15.11
CA SER A 434 8.61 -21.62 15.82
C SER A 434 8.57 -22.89 14.97
N ASP A 435 9.63 -23.69 15.09
CA ASP A 435 9.81 -24.95 14.38
C ASP A 435 8.76 -26.00 14.77
N ILE A 436 8.13 -25.84 15.95
CA ILE A 436 7.07 -26.73 16.46
C ILE A 436 5.82 -26.72 15.58
N THR A 437 5.53 -25.63 14.87
CA THR A 437 4.38 -25.51 13.94
C THR A 437 4.81 -25.39 12.49
N LYS A 438 6.03 -25.83 12.18
CA LYS A 438 6.59 -25.72 10.83
C LYS A 438 5.78 -26.52 9.82
N ILE A 439 5.46 -25.84 8.72
CA ILE A 439 4.84 -26.45 7.54
C ILE A 439 5.86 -27.33 6.81
N GLU A 440 5.39 -28.51 6.45
CA GLU A 440 6.08 -29.49 5.61
C GLU A 440 5.26 -29.79 4.35
N PRO A 441 5.84 -30.45 3.32
CA PRO A 441 5.10 -30.89 2.13
C PRO A 441 3.88 -31.77 2.46
N THR A 442 3.88 -32.44 3.62
CA THR A 442 2.76 -33.27 4.13
C THR A 442 1.64 -32.47 4.79
N THR A 443 1.80 -31.14 4.92
CA THR A 443 0.81 -30.27 5.58
C THR A 443 -0.47 -30.23 4.75
N THR A 444 -1.59 -30.52 5.40
CA THR A 444 -2.92 -30.60 4.76
C THR A 444 -3.87 -29.49 5.22
N GLN A 445 -3.55 -28.85 6.33
CA GLN A 445 -4.29 -27.73 6.91
C GLN A 445 -3.32 -26.68 7.40
N ILE A 446 -3.51 -25.44 6.97
CA ILE A 446 -2.66 -24.31 7.35
C ILE A 446 -3.46 -23.31 8.17
N PHE A 447 -2.95 -23.00 9.37
CA PHE A 447 -3.37 -21.81 10.10
C PHE A 447 -2.55 -20.61 9.62
N ILE A 448 -3.23 -19.60 9.09
CA ILE A 448 -2.61 -18.37 8.61
C ILE A 448 -2.98 -17.26 9.57
N GLU A 449 -1.97 -16.59 10.10
CA GLU A 449 -2.10 -15.37 10.87
C GLU A 449 -1.48 -14.19 10.12
N VAL A 450 -2.08 -13.01 10.25
CA VAL A 450 -1.51 -11.76 9.77
C VAL A 450 -1.62 -10.70 10.85
N THR A 451 -0.47 -10.20 11.29
CA THR A 451 -0.37 -9.16 12.32
C THR A 451 0.10 -7.83 11.72
N SER A 452 -0.34 -6.69 12.28
CA SER A 452 0.05 -5.34 11.86
C SER A 452 0.08 -4.35 13.03
N SER A 453 0.97 -3.38 12.96
CA SER A 453 1.00 -2.20 13.85
C SER A 453 0.32 -0.97 13.23
N LEU A 454 -0.20 -1.07 12.01
CA LEU A 454 -0.80 0.06 11.29
C LEU A 454 -2.33 0.05 11.39
N THR A 455 -2.99 -0.91 10.71
CA THR A 455 -4.44 -1.04 10.73
C THR A 455 -4.86 -2.49 10.48
N GLN A 456 -6.07 -2.83 10.92
CA GLN A 456 -6.70 -4.12 10.59
C GLN A 456 -6.99 -4.28 9.09
N VAL A 457 -7.17 -3.17 8.35
CA VAL A 457 -7.41 -3.20 6.89
C VAL A 457 -6.20 -3.77 6.16
N VAL A 458 -4.98 -3.41 6.56
CA VAL A 458 -3.75 -3.96 5.98
C VAL A 458 -3.64 -5.46 6.26
N CYS A 459 -3.99 -5.90 7.47
CA CYS A 459 -4.03 -7.33 7.80
C CYS A 459 -5.00 -8.10 6.87
N LYS A 460 -6.22 -7.58 6.68
CA LYS A 460 -7.22 -8.19 5.80
C LYS A 460 -6.74 -8.26 4.35
N ALA A 461 -6.12 -7.19 3.84
CA ALA A 461 -5.59 -7.14 2.49
C ALA A 461 -4.51 -8.21 2.27
N ALA A 462 -3.55 -8.33 3.19
CA ALA A 462 -2.49 -9.34 3.13
C ALA A 462 -3.03 -10.78 3.27
N LEU A 463 -4.03 -11.03 4.15
CA LEU A 463 -4.66 -12.35 4.28
C LEU A 463 -5.43 -12.74 3.00
N ASN A 464 -6.14 -11.80 2.40
CA ASN A 464 -6.85 -12.04 1.14
C ASN A 464 -5.89 -12.37 0.00
N GLU A 465 -4.77 -11.67 -0.05
CA GLU A 465 -3.77 -11.85 -1.10
C GLU A 465 -3.10 -13.22 -0.99
N ILE A 466 -2.73 -13.68 0.21
CA ILE A 466 -2.17 -15.03 0.36
C ILE A 466 -3.19 -16.13 0.03
N ILE A 467 -4.46 -15.97 0.41
CA ILE A 467 -5.52 -16.93 0.03
C ILE A 467 -5.65 -17.00 -1.49
N LYS A 468 -5.71 -15.84 -2.18
CA LYS A 468 -5.80 -15.76 -3.64
C LYS A 468 -4.62 -16.44 -4.33
N GLU A 469 -3.40 -16.11 -3.91
CA GLU A 469 -2.19 -16.65 -4.52
C GLU A 469 -2.04 -18.14 -4.22
N LEU A 470 -2.53 -18.62 -3.07
CA LEU A 470 -2.53 -20.04 -2.72
C LEU A 470 -3.45 -20.86 -3.64
N VAL A 471 -4.64 -20.37 -3.99
CA VAL A 471 -5.51 -21.02 -5.00
C VAL A 471 -4.79 -21.12 -6.34
N ASN A 472 -4.18 -20.02 -6.77
CA ASN A 472 -3.48 -19.97 -8.06
C ASN A 472 -2.26 -20.90 -8.09
N LEU A 473 -1.54 -20.99 -6.98
CA LEU A 473 -0.36 -21.83 -6.82
C LEU A 473 -0.70 -23.31 -6.87
N LEU A 474 -1.72 -23.73 -6.12
CA LEU A 474 -2.14 -25.12 -6.04
C LEU A 474 -2.92 -25.55 -7.27
N GLY A 475 -3.61 -24.60 -7.92
CA GLY A 475 -4.42 -24.86 -9.11
C GLY A 475 -5.65 -25.70 -8.80
N THR A 476 -6.16 -25.64 -7.57
CA THR A 476 -7.30 -26.39 -7.08
C THR A 476 -8.25 -25.49 -6.29
N ASP A 477 -9.47 -25.96 -6.10
CA ASP A 477 -10.41 -25.35 -5.17
C ASP A 477 -9.83 -25.35 -3.74
N LEU A 478 -10.18 -24.32 -2.97
CA LEU A 478 -9.76 -24.20 -1.58
C LEU A 478 -10.95 -24.06 -0.65
N GLU A 479 -10.79 -24.62 0.53
CA GLU A 479 -11.72 -24.43 1.63
C GLU A 479 -11.08 -23.52 2.67
N VAL A 480 -11.71 -22.38 2.92
CA VAL A 480 -11.23 -21.38 3.87
C VAL A 480 -12.21 -21.29 5.01
N GLN A 481 -11.78 -21.68 6.20
CA GLN A 481 -12.57 -21.65 7.41
C GLN A 481 -12.28 -20.38 8.20
N GLN A 482 -13.37 -19.75 8.66
CA GLN A 482 -13.28 -18.55 9.50
C GLN A 482 -12.68 -18.86 10.86
N VAL A 483 -11.96 -17.89 11.43
CA VAL A 483 -11.44 -17.95 12.80
C VAL A 483 -12.09 -16.84 13.63
N ARG A 484 -12.55 -17.21 14.85
CA ARG A 484 -13.05 -16.27 15.85
C ARG A 484 -11.88 -15.64 16.58
N ILE A 485 -11.83 -14.31 16.58
CA ILE A 485 -10.88 -13.52 17.36
C ILE A 485 -11.65 -12.86 18.48
N LEU A 486 -11.28 -13.19 19.72
CA LEU A 486 -11.86 -12.69 20.95
C LEU A 486 -10.88 -11.75 21.65
N ASP A 487 -11.37 -10.92 22.56
CA ASP A 487 -10.52 -10.24 23.54
C ASP A 487 -10.35 -11.06 24.84
N GLN A 488 -9.64 -10.50 25.81
CA GLN A 488 -9.37 -11.16 27.11
C GLN A 488 -10.63 -11.45 27.92
N GLU A 489 -11.73 -10.77 27.64
CA GLU A 489 -13.04 -10.98 28.29
C GLU A 489 -13.90 -11.96 27.49
N GLU A 490 -13.29 -12.69 26.54
CA GLU A 490 -13.94 -13.59 25.58
C GLU A 490 -14.98 -12.92 24.68
N LYS A 491 -14.98 -11.60 24.58
CA LYS A 491 -15.90 -10.87 23.71
C LYS A 491 -15.41 -10.92 22.26
N LEU A 492 -16.33 -11.20 21.34
CA LEU A 492 -16.04 -11.30 19.92
C LEU A 492 -15.56 -9.97 19.33
N ARG A 493 -14.33 -9.95 18.81
CA ARG A 493 -13.75 -8.80 18.09
C ARG A 493 -13.90 -8.93 16.58
N LEU A 494 -13.62 -10.11 16.04
CA LEU A 494 -13.61 -10.34 14.59
C LEU A 494 -13.90 -11.79 14.27
N VAL A 495 -14.63 -12.02 13.19
CA VAL A 495 -14.71 -13.31 12.49
C VAL A 495 -14.27 -13.06 11.06
N TYR A 496 -13.26 -13.80 10.58
CA TYR A 496 -12.67 -13.56 9.26
C TYR A 496 -12.14 -14.86 8.64
N PRO A 497 -12.17 -15.02 7.30
CA PRO A 497 -12.75 -14.13 6.28
C PRO A 497 -14.24 -14.43 6.00
N GLY A 498 -15.06 -13.40 5.77
CA GLY A 498 -16.39 -13.55 5.20
C GLY A 498 -16.36 -13.70 3.68
N LYS A 499 -17.45 -14.23 3.10
CA LYS A 499 -17.66 -14.28 1.63
C LYS A 499 -17.44 -12.91 0.98
N ASN A 500 -17.96 -11.86 1.61
CA ASN A 500 -17.87 -10.49 1.09
C ASN A 500 -16.50 -9.84 1.33
N ASP A 501 -15.65 -10.42 2.18
CA ASP A 501 -14.29 -9.96 2.38
C ASP A 501 -13.35 -10.50 1.28
N LEU A 502 -13.60 -11.71 0.78
CA LEU A 502 -12.85 -12.33 -0.32
C LEU A 502 -13.40 -11.90 -1.68
N LYS A 503 -13.26 -10.62 -2.01
CA LYS A 503 -13.60 -10.11 -3.35
C LYS A 503 -12.35 -10.06 -4.22
N PHE A 504 -12.24 -11.03 -5.11
CA PHE A 504 -11.26 -11.02 -6.19
C PHE A 504 -11.93 -10.36 -7.39
N GLY A 505 -11.28 -9.37 -8.02
CA GLY A 505 -11.87 -8.60 -9.13
C GLY A 505 -12.41 -9.50 -10.26
N GLU A 506 -13.33 -8.98 -11.07
CA GLU A 506 -14.13 -9.71 -12.06
C GLU A 506 -13.33 -10.51 -13.10
N HIS A 507 -12.03 -10.25 -13.25
CA HIS A 507 -11.14 -10.98 -14.16
C HIS A 507 -10.33 -12.11 -13.51
N ILE A 508 -10.46 -12.29 -12.20
CA ILE A 508 -9.82 -13.38 -11.46
C ILE A 508 -10.78 -14.57 -11.51
N PRO A 509 -10.37 -15.73 -12.08
CA PRO A 509 -11.27 -16.85 -12.31
C PRO A 509 -11.50 -17.65 -11.02
N ILE A 510 -11.80 -16.98 -9.91
CA ILE A 510 -12.05 -17.57 -8.59
C ILE A 510 -13.46 -17.18 -8.13
N LYS A 511 -14.33 -18.17 -7.99
CA LYS A 511 -15.66 -18.01 -7.41
C LYS A 511 -15.56 -18.13 -5.89
N VAL A 512 -16.16 -17.22 -5.13
CA VAL A 512 -16.27 -17.38 -3.67
C VAL A 512 -17.68 -17.80 -3.29
N THR A 513 -17.79 -18.99 -2.71
CA THR A 513 -19.04 -19.55 -2.19
C THR A 513 -19.00 -19.59 -0.67
N ARG A 514 -20.17 -19.74 -0.04
CA ARG A 514 -20.28 -19.92 1.41
C ARG A 514 -21.13 -21.15 1.66
N ILE A 515 -20.63 -22.06 2.49
CA ILE A 515 -21.45 -23.16 3.01
C ILE A 515 -22.38 -22.55 4.08
N ARG A 516 -23.68 -22.81 3.96
CA ARG A 516 -24.68 -22.38 4.94
C ARG A 516 -24.52 -23.12 6.25
#